data_AF-A0A0F8YKZ0-F1
#
_entry.id   AF-A0A0F8YKZ0-F1
#
_cell.length_a   1.000
_cell.length_b   1.000
_cell.length_c   1.000
_cell.angle_alpha   90.00
_cell.angle_beta   90.00
_cell.angle_gamma   90.00
#
_symmetry.space_group_name_H-M   'P 1'
#
loop_
_entity.id
_entity.type
_entity.pdbx_description
1 polymer ?
#
loop_
_entity_poly.entity_id
_entity_poly.type
_entity_poly.pdbx_seq_one_letter_code
_entity_poly.pdbx_strand_id
1 'polypeptide(L)'
;MREFKVNDLITLRLIDGKTVLFVNNREFKQCKMLLLNVLIHEEPTEEIKSIDDAASYLDSSNIFGYIEKEEEFWAHCSNLQVWVENNYNTDILHRNLAFPLLEILSKEGDKIAKQRFREEIARRYKYGGQNVQVYLFREKYLDYLTNDDMLSGIFIPEEASFMAKIFESGSKYRLIPKFGLVDEQTGGNTKYISLKNGRINELEFEIKSNLLRVPSEIESLKTLELLHIYIG
;
A
#
# COMPACT_ATOMS: atom_id res chain seq x y z
N MET A 1 -18.49 -29.17 -6.89
CA MET A 1 -17.80 -28.14 -6.07
C MET A 1 -16.32 -28.47 -6.07
N ARG A 2 -15.46 -27.51 -6.41
CA ARG A 2 -14.00 -27.67 -6.29
C ARG A 2 -13.50 -26.80 -5.15
N GLU A 3 -12.50 -27.29 -4.44
CA GLU A 3 -11.87 -26.58 -3.33
C GLU A 3 -10.35 -26.66 -3.49
N PHE A 4 -9.67 -25.56 -3.21
CA PHE A 4 -8.22 -25.48 -3.18
C PHE A 4 -7.78 -24.77 -1.91
N LYS A 5 -7.05 -25.47 -1.05
CA LYS A 5 -6.50 -24.92 0.19
C LYS A 5 -5.11 -24.37 -0.08
N VAL A 6 -4.97 -23.04 -0.02
CA VAL A 6 -3.68 -22.36 -0.25
C VAL A 6 -2.78 -22.50 0.98
N ASN A 7 -3.35 -22.27 2.17
CA ASN A 7 -2.71 -22.53 3.45
C ASN A 7 -3.79 -22.81 4.52
N ASP A 8 -3.42 -22.84 5.80
CA ASP A 8 -4.36 -23.14 6.89
C ASP A 8 -5.49 -22.12 7.06
N LEU A 9 -5.29 -20.89 6.59
CA LEU A 9 -6.28 -19.82 6.71
C LEU A 9 -6.97 -19.50 5.39
N ILE A 10 -6.34 -19.73 4.25
CA ILE A 10 -6.81 -19.31 2.92
C ILE A 10 -7.29 -20.51 2.12
N THR A 11 -8.53 -20.43 1.63
CA THR A 11 -9.13 -21.47 0.78
C THR A 11 -9.93 -20.83 -0.34
N LEU A 12 -9.81 -21.33 -1.57
CA LEU A 12 -10.66 -20.98 -2.69
C LEU A 12 -11.66 -22.11 -2.97
N ARG A 13 -12.89 -21.74 -3.34
CA ARG A 13 -13.91 -22.68 -3.77
C ARG A 13 -14.56 -22.22 -5.06
N LEU A 14 -14.77 -23.16 -5.98
CA LEU A 14 -15.60 -22.95 -7.17
C LEU A 14 -17.04 -23.38 -6.85
N ILE A 15 -17.91 -22.38 -6.66
CA ILE A 15 -19.31 -22.55 -6.27
C ILE A 15 -20.19 -21.91 -7.35
N ASP A 16 -21.07 -22.68 -7.97
CA ASP A 16 -21.95 -22.24 -9.06
C ASP A 16 -21.22 -21.51 -10.20
N GLY A 17 -20.00 -21.98 -10.49
CA GLY A 17 -19.15 -21.39 -11.52
C GLY A 17 -18.56 -20.03 -11.16
N LYS A 18 -18.51 -19.68 -9.87
CA LYS A 18 -17.83 -18.50 -9.34
C LYS A 18 -16.73 -18.92 -8.38
N THR A 19 -15.56 -18.32 -8.53
CA THR A 19 -14.46 -18.46 -7.58
C THR A 19 -14.75 -17.61 -6.34
N VAL A 20 -14.75 -18.25 -5.17
CA VAL A 20 -15.02 -17.62 -3.88
C VAL A 20 -13.82 -17.85 -2.96
N LEU A 21 -13.25 -16.76 -2.46
CA LEU A 21 -12.13 -16.77 -1.52
C LEU A 21 -12.64 -16.81 -0.09
N PHE A 22 -12.04 -17.64 0.75
CA PHE A 22 -12.33 -17.76 2.16
C PHE A 22 -11.05 -17.51 2.97
N VAL A 23 -11.19 -16.74 4.05
CA VAL A 23 -10.16 -16.57 5.08
C VAL A 23 -10.72 -17.04 6.42
N ASN A 24 -10.03 -17.96 7.09
CA ASN A 24 -10.47 -18.63 8.31
C ASN A 24 -11.93 -19.12 8.21
N ASN A 25 -12.25 -19.84 7.13
CA ASN A 25 -13.59 -20.35 6.82
C ASN A 25 -14.71 -19.31 6.64
N ARG A 26 -14.38 -18.00 6.54
CA ARG A 26 -15.36 -16.94 6.26
C ARG A 26 -15.14 -16.40 4.85
N GLU A 27 -16.24 -16.13 4.14
CA GLU A 27 -16.16 -15.56 2.78
C GLU A 27 -15.47 -14.19 2.83
N PHE A 28 -14.44 -14.04 2.00
CA PHE A 28 -13.73 -12.80 1.79
C PHE A 28 -14.29 -12.08 0.56
N LYS A 29 -14.90 -10.90 0.78
CA LYS A 29 -15.71 -10.19 -0.23
C LYS A 29 -15.00 -9.02 -0.91
N GLN A 30 -13.76 -8.70 -0.52
CA GLN A 30 -13.02 -7.56 -1.09
C GLN A 30 -12.66 -7.80 -2.56
N CYS A 31 -12.52 -6.70 -3.31
CA CYS A 31 -12.57 -6.63 -4.77
C CYS A 31 -11.96 -7.83 -5.52
N LYS A 32 -12.83 -8.68 -6.09
CA LYS A 32 -12.48 -9.91 -6.84
C LYS A 32 -11.89 -9.63 -8.24
N MET A 33 -11.87 -8.37 -8.67
CA MET A 33 -11.73 -7.98 -10.08
C MET A 33 -10.27 -8.00 -10.59
N LEU A 34 -9.26 -8.11 -9.73
CA LEU A 34 -7.85 -7.87 -10.08
C LEU A 34 -6.92 -9.03 -9.72
N LEU A 35 -7.42 -10.27 -9.84
CA LEU A 35 -6.55 -11.44 -10.00
C LEU A 35 -6.22 -11.58 -11.49
N LEU A 36 -5.47 -10.62 -12.03
CA LEU A 36 -5.14 -10.57 -13.45
C LEU A 36 -4.19 -11.72 -13.82
N ASN A 37 -4.55 -12.47 -14.86
CA ASN A 37 -3.62 -13.26 -15.65
C ASN A 37 -3.03 -12.29 -16.69
N VAL A 38 -1.86 -11.72 -16.43
CA VAL A 38 -1.27 -10.73 -17.34
C VAL A 38 -0.55 -11.45 -18.47
N LEU A 39 -1.17 -11.54 -19.65
CA LEU A 39 -0.43 -11.70 -20.90
C LEU A 39 0.11 -10.31 -21.29
N ILE A 40 1.37 -10.04 -20.96
CA ILE A 40 2.05 -8.82 -21.38
C ILE A 40 2.30 -8.94 -22.88
N HIS A 41 1.55 -8.21 -23.70
CA HIS A 41 1.70 -8.23 -25.16
C HIS A 41 2.64 -7.16 -25.72
N GLU A 42 3.18 -6.25 -24.91
CA GLU A 42 4.14 -5.24 -25.37
C GLU A 42 5.25 -5.04 -24.35
N GLU A 43 6.49 -4.90 -24.81
CA GLU A 43 7.64 -4.62 -23.97
C GLU A 43 7.45 -3.26 -23.27
N PRO A 44 7.36 -3.23 -21.93
CA PRO A 44 7.12 -1.98 -21.22
C PRO A 44 8.35 -1.07 -21.34
N THR A 45 8.10 0.21 -21.64
CA THR A 45 9.14 1.27 -21.74
C THR A 45 9.69 1.70 -20.39
N GLU A 46 9.07 1.26 -19.28
CA GLU A 46 9.52 1.41 -17.90
C GLU A 46 9.64 0.04 -17.23
N GLU A 47 10.57 -0.11 -16.29
CA GLU A 47 10.77 -1.36 -15.54
C GLU A 47 9.53 -1.64 -14.66
N ILE A 48 8.69 -2.61 -15.04
CA ILE A 48 7.52 -3.04 -14.26
C ILE A 48 8.02 -3.69 -12.96
N LYS A 49 7.77 -3.03 -11.82
CA LYS A 49 8.20 -3.51 -10.50
C LYS A 49 7.10 -4.23 -9.72
N SER A 50 5.84 -3.98 -10.07
CA SER A 50 4.69 -4.60 -9.42
C SER A 50 3.50 -4.75 -10.36
N ILE A 51 2.59 -5.65 -10.00
CA ILE A 51 1.32 -5.83 -10.71
C ILE A 51 0.45 -4.55 -10.72
N ASP A 52 0.60 -3.67 -9.72
CA ASP A 52 -0.06 -2.37 -9.69
C ASP A 52 0.42 -1.47 -10.84
N ASP A 53 1.71 -1.54 -11.18
CA ASP A 53 2.30 -0.76 -12.28
C ASP A 53 1.80 -1.33 -13.62
N ALA A 54 1.85 -2.66 -13.77
CA ALA A 54 1.34 -3.36 -14.96
C ALA A 54 -0.15 -3.06 -15.20
N ALA A 55 -0.98 -3.07 -14.15
CA ALA A 55 -2.42 -2.80 -14.24
C ALA A 55 -2.75 -1.40 -14.76
N SER A 56 -1.83 -0.42 -14.62
CA SER A 56 -2.04 0.93 -15.17
C SER A 56 -1.94 0.99 -16.70
N TYR A 57 -1.26 0.02 -17.32
CA TYR A 57 -1.10 -0.09 -18.78
C TYR A 57 -2.11 -1.07 -19.40
N LEU A 58 -2.81 -1.85 -18.58
CA LEU A 58 -3.80 -2.81 -19.05
C LEU A 58 -5.14 -2.10 -19.25
N ASP A 59 -5.49 -1.87 -20.52
CA ASP A 59 -6.85 -1.45 -20.86
C ASP A 59 -7.80 -2.62 -20.57
N SER A 60 -8.55 -2.50 -19.47
CA SER A 60 -9.48 -3.51 -18.93
C SER A 60 -10.50 -4.05 -19.95
N SER A 61 -10.63 -3.39 -21.09
CA SER A 61 -11.54 -3.72 -22.19
C SER A 61 -11.06 -4.86 -23.10
N ASN A 62 -9.75 -5.18 -23.15
CA ASN A 62 -9.19 -6.10 -24.17
C ASN A 62 -8.71 -7.46 -23.65
N ILE A 63 -8.83 -7.78 -22.35
CA ILE A 63 -8.39 -9.06 -21.76
C ILE A 63 -9.54 -10.08 -21.62
N PHE A 64 -10.75 -9.75 -22.09
CA PHE A 64 -11.88 -10.68 -22.05
C PHE A 64 -11.89 -11.62 -23.26
N GLY A 65 -10.83 -12.41 -23.40
CA GLY A 65 -10.99 -13.74 -23.99
C GLY A 65 -11.95 -14.55 -23.11
N TYR A 66 -12.81 -15.37 -23.69
CA TYR A 66 -13.65 -16.29 -22.92
C TYR A 66 -12.74 -17.33 -22.26
N ILE A 67 -12.34 -17.10 -21.01
CA ILE A 67 -11.62 -18.07 -20.18
C ILE A 67 -12.66 -18.99 -19.55
N GLU A 68 -12.43 -20.31 -19.56
CA GLU A 68 -13.34 -21.20 -18.86
C GLU A 68 -13.26 -20.95 -17.34
N LYS A 69 -14.41 -20.97 -16.67
CA LYS A 69 -14.52 -20.70 -15.22
C LYS A 69 -13.57 -21.56 -14.36
N GLU A 70 -13.25 -22.76 -14.84
CA GLU A 70 -12.32 -23.67 -14.20
C GLU A 70 -10.85 -23.26 -14.40
N GLU A 71 -10.48 -22.81 -15.59
CA GLU A 71 -9.15 -22.28 -15.89
C GLU A 71 -8.90 -21.00 -15.10
N GLU A 72 -9.90 -20.11 -15.03
CA GLU A 72 -9.88 -18.90 -14.21
C GLU A 72 -9.68 -19.24 -12.72
N PHE A 73 -10.40 -20.26 -12.22
CA PHE A 73 -10.26 -20.74 -10.85
C PHE A 73 -8.82 -21.19 -10.55
N TRP A 74 -8.20 -21.98 -11.43
CA TRP A 74 -6.82 -22.43 -11.24
C TRP A 74 -5.79 -21.32 -11.36
N ALA A 75 -6.01 -20.34 -12.23
CA ALA A 75 -5.18 -19.14 -12.30
C ALA A 75 -5.22 -18.37 -10.97
N HIS A 76 -6.41 -18.17 -10.40
CA HIS A 76 -6.60 -17.51 -9.10
C HIS A 76 -5.92 -18.27 -7.96
N CYS A 77 -6.05 -19.60 -7.94
CA CYS A 77 -5.39 -20.46 -6.96
C CYS A 77 -3.86 -20.32 -7.04
N SER A 78 -3.32 -20.34 -8.26
CA SER A 78 -1.87 -20.26 -8.50
C SER A 78 -1.31 -18.91 -8.05
N ASN A 79 -1.99 -17.79 -8.39
CA ASN A 79 -1.58 -16.46 -7.96
C ASN A 79 -1.53 -16.33 -6.43
N LEU A 80 -2.55 -16.83 -5.72
CA LEU A 80 -2.58 -16.81 -4.25
C LEU A 80 -1.54 -17.74 -3.63
N GLN A 81 -1.30 -18.90 -4.22
CA GLN A 81 -0.25 -19.81 -3.76
C GLN A 81 1.13 -19.16 -3.88
N VAL A 82 1.46 -18.61 -5.05
CA VAL A 82 2.73 -17.91 -5.29
C VAL A 82 2.90 -16.74 -4.32
N TRP A 83 1.84 -15.99 -4.05
CA TRP A 83 1.86 -14.90 -3.08
C TRP A 83 2.20 -15.37 -1.65
N VAL A 84 1.58 -16.46 -1.18
CA VAL A 84 1.86 -17.03 0.14
C VAL A 84 3.29 -17.59 0.20
N GLU A 85 3.72 -18.32 -0.82
CA GLU A 85 5.06 -18.91 -0.90
C GLU A 85 6.18 -17.86 -0.95
N ASN A 86 5.87 -16.66 -1.47
CA ASN A 86 6.80 -15.53 -1.50
C ASN A 86 6.63 -14.61 -0.28
N ASN A 87 6.26 -15.17 0.87
CA ASN A 87 6.14 -14.46 2.15
C ASN A 87 5.27 -13.20 2.04
N TYR A 88 4.13 -13.32 1.35
CA TYR A 88 3.12 -12.27 1.19
C TYR A 88 3.61 -11.01 0.46
N ASN A 89 4.59 -11.14 -0.45
CA ASN A 89 5.07 -10.01 -1.26
C ASN A 89 3.93 -9.33 -2.03
N THR A 90 3.64 -8.07 -1.71
CA THR A 90 2.51 -7.31 -2.28
C THR A 90 2.75 -6.83 -3.72
N ASP A 91 3.91 -7.11 -4.31
CA ASP A 91 4.13 -6.88 -5.75
C ASP A 91 3.47 -7.95 -6.64
N ILE A 92 3.12 -9.11 -6.06
CA ILE A 92 2.54 -10.29 -6.75
C ILE A 92 1.03 -10.15 -6.96
N LEU A 93 0.32 -9.61 -5.96
CA LEU A 93 -1.13 -9.37 -6.01
C LEU A 93 -1.40 -7.87 -6.04
N HIS A 94 -2.41 -7.45 -6.79
CA HIS A 94 -2.78 -6.04 -6.85
C HIS A 94 -3.13 -5.52 -5.45
N ARG A 95 -2.76 -4.27 -5.13
CA ARG A 95 -2.90 -3.67 -3.79
C ARG A 95 -4.32 -3.79 -3.20
N ASN A 96 -5.33 -3.73 -4.06
CA ASN A 96 -6.75 -3.87 -3.71
C ASN A 96 -7.14 -5.27 -3.19
N LEU A 97 -6.25 -6.27 -3.33
CA LEU A 97 -6.40 -7.60 -2.80
C LEU A 97 -5.32 -7.93 -1.77
N ALA A 98 -4.05 -7.60 -2.08
CA ALA A 98 -2.90 -7.95 -1.25
C ALA A 98 -2.98 -7.37 0.17
N PHE A 99 -3.23 -6.06 0.28
CA PHE A 99 -3.30 -5.38 1.58
C PHE A 99 -4.51 -5.84 2.42
N PRO A 100 -5.73 -5.90 1.85
CA PRO A 100 -6.87 -6.46 2.55
C PRO A 100 -6.68 -7.90 3.06
N LEU A 101 -6.03 -8.76 2.27
CA LEU A 101 -5.73 -10.13 2.69
C LEU A 101 -4.71 -10.17 3.82
N LEU A 102 -3.62 -9.40 3.72
CA LEU A 102 -2.64 -9.28 4.81
C LEU A 102 -3.27 -8.74 6.09
N GLU A 103 -4.14 -7.75 5.98
CA GLU A 103 -4.85 -7.16 7.11
C GLU A 103 -5.73 -8.19 7.84
N ILE A 104 -6.54 -8.96 7.11
CA ILE A 104 -7.41 -9.97 7.72
C ILE A 104 -6.61 -11.14 8.31
N LEU A 105 -5.55 -11.61 7.63
CA LEU A 105 -4.67 -12.67 8.15
C LEU A 105 -3.97 -12.22 9.45
N SER A 106 -3.50 -10.97 9.48
CA SER A 106 -2.92 -10.34 10.68
C SER A 106 -3.92 -10.30 11.85
N LYS A 107 -5.19 -9.95 11.57
CA LYS A 107 -6.27 -9.94 12.57
C LYS A 107 -6.65 -11.33 13.06
N GLU A 108 -6.61 -12.34 12.20
CA GLU A 108 -6.90 -13.74 12.53
C GLU A 108 -5.71 -14.44 13.23
N GLY A 109 -4.59 -13.74 13.45
CA GLY A 109 -3.50 -14.18 14.32
C GLY A 109 -2.29 -14.79 13.60
N ASP A 110 -2.23 -14.74 12.27
CA ASP A 110 -1.02 -15.11 11.53
C ASP A 110 0.11 -14.10 11.84
N LYS A 111 1.11 -14.57 12.58
CA LYS A 111 2.24 -13.74 13.04
C LYS A 111 3.11 -13.28 11.87
N ILE A 112 3.27 -14.11 10.84
CA ILE A 112 4.07 -13.77 9.66
C ILE A 112 3.31 -12.71 8.86
N ALA A 113 2.02 -12.91 8.61
CA ALA A 113 1.19 -11.91 7.94
C ALA A 113 1.16 -10.58 8.72
N LYS A 114 1.06 -10.62 10.05
CA LYS A 114 1.09 -9.40 10.89
C LYS A 114 2.40 -8.62 10.77
N GLN A 115 3.53 -9.32 10.73
CA GLN A 115 4.83 -8.68 10.50
C GLN A 115 4.91 -8.11 9.08
N ARG A 116 4.61 -8.95 8.08
CA ARG A 116 4.68 -8.58 6.66
C ARG A 116 3.73 -7.45 6.30
N PHE A 117 2.57 -7.36 6.93
CA PHE A 117 1.62 -6.29 6.68
C PHE A 117 2.24 -4.91 6.93
N ARG A 118 2.93 -4.70 8.06
CA ARG A 118 3.59 -3.42 8.35
C ARG A 118 4.79 -3.17 7.45
N GLU A 119 5.61 -4.20 7.20
CA GLU A 119 6.78 -4.12 6.31
C GLU A 119 6.37 -3.72 4.90
N GLU A 120 5.32 -4.35 4.36
CA GLU A 120 4.84 -4.09 3.00
C GLU A 120 4.14 -2.73 2.88
N ILE A 121 3.41 -2.25 3.91
CA ILE A 121 2.89 -0.88 3.92
C ILE A 121 4.06 0.10 3.80
N ALA A 122 5.09 -0.03 4.65
CA ALA A 122 6.24 0.86 4.63
C ALA A 122 7.01 0.78 3.30
N ARG A 123 7.29 -0.43 2.80
CA ARG A 123 8.01 -0.66 1.55
C ARG A 123 7.26 -0.10 0.34
N ARG A 124 5.97 -0.42 0.20
CA ARG A 124 5.14 0.06 -0.93
C ARG A 124 4.93 1.57 -0.86
N TYR A 125 4.88 2.16 0.34
CA TYR A 125 4.86 3.61 0.48
C TYR A 125 6.18 4.27 0.09
N LYS A 126 7.32 3.65 0.44
CA LYS A 126 8.68 4.13 0.13
C LYS A 126 9.01 4.12 -1.36
N TYR A 127 8.69 3.01 -2.03
CA TYR A 127 9.11 2.75 -3.41
C TYR A 127 7.99 2.81 -4.44
N GLY A 128 6.74 2.73 -4.00
CA GLY A 128 5.59 2.81 -4.90
C GLY A 128 5.36 4.23 -5.40
N GLY A 129 4.76 4.33 -6.59
CA GLY A 129 4.37 5.61 -7.18
C GLY A 129 3.25 6.30 -6.40
N GLN A 130 2.92 7.54 -6.80
CA GLN A 130 1.94 8.39 -6.13
C GLN A 130 0.58 7.68 -5.94
N ASN A 131 0.11 6.92 -6.93
CA ASN A 131 -1.16 6.18 -6.84
C ASN A 131 -1.17 5.14 -5.70
N VAL A 132 -0.04 4.49 -5.43
CA VAL A 132 0.10 3.54 -4.33
C VAL A 132 0.13 4.27 -2.99
N GLN A 133 0.89 5.36 -2.90
CA GLN A 133 0.95 6.19 -1.68
C GLN A 133 -0.43 6.76 -1.31
N VAL A 134 -1.16 7.29 -2.30
CA VAL A 134 -2.52 7.80 -2.14
C VAL A 134 -3.48 6.71 -1.69
N TYR A 135 -3.40 5.52 -2.28
CA TYR A 135 -4.21 4.38 -1.86
C TYR A 135 -3.96 4.01 -0.39
N LEU A 136 -2.68 3.83 0.00
CA LEU A 136 -2.31 3.47 1.36
C LEU A 136 -2.76 4.50 2.40
N PHE A 137 -2.75 5.78 2.02
CA PHE A 137 -3.27 6.84 2.87
C PHE A 137 -4.81 6.83 2.97
N ARG A 138 -5.52 6.76 1.83
CA ARG A 138 -6.99 6.79 1.79
C ARG A 138 -7.62 5.60 2.51
N GLU A 139 -7.04 4.43 2.35
CA GLU A 139 -7.46 3.20 3.05
C GLU A 139 -6.96 3.13 4.50
N LYS A 140 -6.30 4.20 4.99
CA LYS A 140 -5.79 4.32 6.36
C LYS A 140 -4.77 3.25 6.75
N TYR A 141 -4.08 2.64 5.79
CA TYR A 141 -3.05 1.65 6.09
C TYR A 141 -1.85 2.25 6.84
N LEU A 142 -1.59 3.55 6.69
CA LEU A 142 -0.55 4.24 7.47
C LEU A 142 -0.82 4.27 8.98
N ASP A 143 -2.07 4.03 9.43
CA ASP A 143 -2.39 3.95 10.86
C ASP A 143 -1.83 2.71 11.55
N TYR A 144 -1.47 1.68 10.77
CA TYR A 144 -0.83 0.48 11.29
C TYR A 144 0.66 0.66 11.55
N LEU A 145 1.24 1.79 11.15
CA LEU A 145 2.65 2.10 11.35
C LEU A 145 2.85 3.01 12.57
N THR A 146 3.74 2.56 13.46
CA THR A 146 4.29 3.42 14.51
C THR A 146 5.22 4.46 13.90
N ASN A 147 5.57 5.50 14.67
CA ASN A 147 6.56 6.48 14.22
C ASN A 147 7.90 5.81 13.89
N ASP A 148 8.32 4.79 14.67
CA ASP A 148 9.55 4.04 14.41
C ASP A 148 9.47 3.20 13.11
N ASP A 149 8.31 2.57 12.86
CA ASP A 149 8.07 1.86 11.59
C ASP A 149 8.20 2.82 10.40
N MET A 150 7.67 4.05 10.52
CA MET A 150 7.83 5.08 9.48
C MET A 150 9.28 5.54 9.35
N LEU A 151 9.94 5.90 10.45
CA LEU A 151 11.31 6.43 10.45
C LEU A 151 12.31 5.46 9.82
N SER A 152 12.21 4.18 10.17
CA SER A 152 13.13 3.13 9.68
C SER A 152 12.71 2.51 8.34
N GLY A 153 11.40 2.41 8.09
CA GLY A 153 10.86 1.65 6.96
C GLY A 153 10.56 2.50 5.73
N ILE A 154 10.22 3.78 5.93
CA ILE A 154 9.74 4.66 4.86
C ILE A 154 10.84 5.61 4.41
N PHE A 155 11.48 6.32 5.34
CA PHE A 155 12.48 7.33 5.00
C PHE A 155 13.85 6.71 4.76
N ILE A 156 14.70 7.43 4.05
CA ILE A 156 16.15 7.17 4.08
C ILE A 156 16.75 7.74 5.37
N PRO A 157 17.84 7.14 5.90
CA PRO A 157 18.43 7.57 7.18
C PRO A 157 18.75 9.06 7.25
N GLU A 158 19.19 9.65 6.14
CA GLU A 158 19.59 11.06 6.06
C GLU A 158 18.40 12.00 6.33
N GLU A 159 17.24 11.72 5.74
CA GLU A 159 16.04 12.56 5.81
C GLU A 159 15.11 12.17 6.97
N ALA A 160 15.31 10.98 7.56
CA ALA A 160 14.57 10.53 8.73
C ALA A 160 14.75 11.46 9.94
N SER A 161 15.91 12.13 10.04
CA SER A 161 16.24 13.05 11.14
C SER A 161 15.22 14.19 11.29
N PHE A 162 14.78 14.79 10.18
CA PHE A 162 13.77 15.82 10.19
C PHE A 162 12.42 15.29 10.68
N MET A 163 12.01 14.12 10.18
CA MET A 163 10.73 13.51 10.57
C MET A 163 10.73 13.07 12.03
N ALA A 164 11.87 12.61 12.55
CA ALA A 164 12.02 12.31 13.96
C ALA A 164 11.74 13.55 14.82
N LYS A 165 12.25 14.73 14.43
CA LYS A 165 11.94 15.99 15.12
C LYS A 165 10.48 16.36 15.07
N ILE A 166 9.83 16.19 13.92
CA ILE A 166 8.38 16.43 13.79
C ILE A 166 7.60 15.51 14.74
N PHE A 167 7.92 14.23 14.77
CA PHE A 167 7.25 13.24 15.62
C PHE A 167 7.51 13.43 17.12
N GLU A 168 8.76 13.71 17.52
CA GLU A 168 9.15 13.99 18.91
C GLU A 168 8.48 15.25 19.46
N SER A 169 8.25 16.23 18.60
CA SER A 169 7.69 17.52 18.98
C SER A 169 6.18 17.48 19.27
N GLY A 170 5.54 16.32 19.05
CA GLY A 170 4.14 16.09 19.38
C GLY A 170 3.22 17.05 18.63
N SER A 171 2.35 17.76 19.35
CA SER A 171 1.35 18.65 18.76
C SER A 171 1.88 19.98 18.22
N LYS A 172 3.19 20.25 18.35
CA LYS A 172 3.83 21.50 17.91
C LYS A 172 3.85 21.66 16.39
N TYR A 173 4.05 20.55 15.70
CA TYR A 173 3.97 20.46 14.25
C TYR A 173 2.84 19.52 13.88
N ARG A 174 2.06 19.90 12.87
CA ARG A 174 1.02 19.03 12.31
C ARG A 174 1.29 18.86 10.83
N LEU A 175 1.63 17.64 10.43
CA LEU A 175 1.69 17.29 9.03
C LEU A 175 0.31 17.50 8.40
N ILE A 176 0.29 17.98 7.16
CA ILE A 176 -0.93 18.17 6.42
C ILE A 176 -0.87 17.26 5.19
N PRO A 177 -1.88 16.39 5.01
CA PRO A 177 -1.97 15.56 3.81
C PRO A 177 -2.20 16.47 2.59
N LYS A 178 -1.19 16.48 1.71
CA LYS A 178 -0.85 17.46 0.68
C LYS A 178 -1.94 17.90 -0.35
N PHE A 179 -1.87 19.17 -0.77
CA PHE A 179 -2.03 19.80 -2.12
C PHE A 179 -2.74 19.03 -3.25
N GLY A 180 -4.04 18.74 -3.11
CA GLY A 180 -4.90 18.24 -4.22
C GLY A 180 -5.58 16.89 -3.97
N LEU A 181 -5.35 16.26 -2.81
CA LEU A 181 -6.00 15.01 -2.42
C LEU A 181 -7.17 15.19 -1.45
N VAL A 182 -7.39 16.41 -0.94
CA VAL A 182 -8.36 16.71 0.12
C VAL A 182 -9.72 17.05 -0.47
N ASP A 183 -10.59 16.05 -0.49
CA ASP A 183 -12.03 16.28 -0.34
C ASP A 183 -12.30 16.59 1.15
N GLU A 184 -13.24 17.49 1.46
CA GLU A 184 -13.41 18.21 2.75
C GLU A 184 -13.65 17.34 4.02
N GLN A 185 -13.52 16.02 3.97
CA GLN A 185 -14.04 15.09 5.00
C GLN A 185 -13.01 14.24 5.75
N THR A 186 -11.74 14.62 5.85
CA THR A 186 -10.76 13.83 6.62
C THR A 186 -10.50 14.40 8.02
N GLY A 187 -11.46 14.16 8.93
CA GLY A 187 -11.32 14.36 10.37
C GLY A 187 -10.37 13.36 11.07
N GLY A 188 -9.39 12.80 10.36
CA GLY A 188 -8.50 11.81 10.96
C GLY A 188 -7.60 11.16 9.93
N ASN A 189 -6.51 11.83 9.59
CA ASN A 189 -5.13 11.35 9.77
C ASN A 189 -4.15 12.31 9.07
N THR A 190 -3.11 12.76 9.77
CA THR A 190 -2.22 13.84 9.32
C THR A 190 -0.95 13.34 8.63
N LYS A 191 -0.74 12.03 8.51
CA LYS A 191 0.59 11.44 8.24
C LYS A 191 1.00 11.30 6.77
N TYR A 192 0.20 11.76 5.80
CA TYR A 192 0.60 11.66 4.39
C TYR A 192 1.79 12.56 4.08
N ILE A 193 2.79 11.98 3.42
CA ILE A 193 4.01 12.65 2.95
C ILE A 193 4.33 12.10 1.56
N SER A 194 4.54 12.97 0.58
CA SER A 194 4.87 12.54 -0.78
C SER A 194 6.32 12.10 -0.86
N LEU A 195 6.57 10.89 -1.32
CA LEU A 195 7.90 10.29 -1.35
C LEU A 195 8.33 9.84 -2.74
N LYS A 196 9.64 9.86 -2.94
CA LYS A 196 10.31 9.20 -4.07
C LYS A 196 11.50 8.41 -3.56
N ASN A 197 11.40 7.09 -3.58
CA ASN A 197 12.43 6.17 -3.07
C ASN A 197 12.86 6.48 -1.62
N GLY A 198 11.87 6.79 -0.77
CA GLY A 198 12.08 7.14 0.64
C GLY A 198 12.65 8.54 0.90
N ARG A 199 12.80 9.36 -0.13
CA ARG A 199 13.10 10.78 0.01
C ARG A 199 11.82 11.60 -0.01
N ILE A 200 11.76 12.64 0.81
CA ILE A 200 10.64 13.57 0.87
C ILE A 200 10.69 14.46 -0.36
N ASN A 201 9.72 14.27 -1.25
CA ASN A 201 9.60 15.09 -2.46
C ASN A 201 8.73 16.32 -2.20
N GLU A 202 7.69 16.14 -1.39
CA GLU A 202 6.73 17.20 -1.15
C GLU A 202 6.21 17.14 0.30
N LEU A 203 6.20 18.29 0.95
CA LEU A 203 5.88 18.38 2.37
C LEU A 203 4.97 19.57 2.65
N GLU A 204 3.93 19.30 3.44
CA GLU A 204 3.01 20.31 3.96
C GLU A 204 2.88 20.12 5.47
N PHE A 205 3.09 21.18 6.25
CA PHE A 205 2.86 21.12 7.69
C PHE A 205 2.49 22.49 8.28
N GLU A 206 1.81 22.43 9.42
CA GLU A 206 1.46 23.58 10.25
C GLU A 206 2.36 23.64 11.48
N ILE A 207 2.80 24.84 11.81
CA ILE A 207 3.47 25.21 13.06
C ILE A 207 2.41 25.86 13.95
N LYS A 208 2.04 25.22 15.06
CA LYS A 208 0.93 25.68 15.93
C LYS A 208 1.28 26.83 16.88
N SER A 209 2.50 27.36 16.79
CA SER A 209 2.92 28.50 17.60
C SER A 209 3.90 29.35 16.83
N ASN A 210 3.61 30.65 16.77
CA ASN A 210 4.49 31.69 16.24
C ASN A 210 5.88 31.79 16.90
N LEU A 211 6.11 31.13 18.05
CA LEU A 211 7.42 31.06 18.71
C LEU A 211 8.28 29.89 18.22
N LEU A 212 7.70 28.95 17.47
CA LEU A 212 8.41 27.79 16.94
C LEU A 212 9.01 28.08 15.57
N ARG A 213 10.25 27.63 15.39
CA ARG A 213 10.92 27.66 14.09
C ARG A 213 10.73 26.33 13.38
N VAL A 214 10.90 26.37 12.07
CA VAL A 214 11.14 25.16 11.29
C VAL A 214 12.38 24.46 11.86
N PRO A 215 12.32 23.14 12.13
CA PRO A 215 13.50 22.39 12.56
C PRO A 215 14.65 22.55 11.57
N SER A 216 15.87 22.81 12.06
CA SER A 216 17.06 22.98 11.21
C SER A 216 17.36 21.74 10.36
N GLU A 217 16.93 20.58 10.82
CA GLU A 217 17.02 19.30 10.13
C GLU A 217 16.30 19.32 8.77
N ILE A 218 15.47 20.33 8.47
CA ILE A 218 14.88 20.50 7.13
C ILE A 218 15.95 20.60 6.03
N GLU A 219 17.16 21.06 6.39
CA GLU A 219 18.31 21.09 5.49
C GLU A 219 18.73 19.70 4.99
N SER A 220 18.31 18.62 5.67
CA SER A 220 18.54 17.24 5.22
C SER A 220 17.71 16.85 3.99
N LEU A 221 16.59 17.55 3.74
CA LEU A 221 15.63 17.21 2.67
C LEU A 221 16.14 17.69 1.30
N LYS A 222 17.09 16.96 0.72
CA LYS A 222 17.82 17.41 -0.49
C LYS A 222 17.02 17.33 -1.78
N THR A 223 15.94 16.54 -1.82
CA THR A 223 15.08 16.37 -3.01
C THR A 223 13.72 17.01 -2.83
N LEU A 224 13.55 17.91 -1.86
CA LEU A 224 12.28 18.58 -1.62
C LEU A 224 11.97 19.53 -2.79
N GLU A 225 10.95 19.22 -3.57
CA GLU A 225 10.49 20.00 -4.71
C GLU A 225 9.42 21.02 -4.30
N LEU A 226 8.56 20.67 -3.33
CA LEU A 226 7.52 21.57 -2.83
C LEU A 226 7.43 21.55 -1.31
N LEU A 227 7.44 22.74 -0.71
CA LEU A 227 7.29 22.95 0.72
C LEU A 227 6.26 24.04 0.99
N HIS A 228 5.22 23.71 1.75
CA HIS A 228 4.31 24.72 2.29
C HIS A 228 4.24 24.61 3.81
N ILE A 229 4.27 25.78 4.44
CA ILE A 229 4.28 25.90 5.89
C ILE A 229 3.15 26.85 6.28
N TYR A 230 2.25 26.36 7.14
CA TYR A 230 1.23 27.17 7.77
C TYR A 230 1.71 27.61 9.14
N ILE A 231 1.51 28.88 9.46
CA ILE A 231 1.80 29.42 10.80
C ILE A 231 0.44 29.72 11.44
N GLY A 232 0.10 28.95 12.46
CA GLY A 232 -1.09 29.11 13.28
C GLY A 232 -0.87 30.06 14.46
#